data_AF-A0A6G3PVJ1-F1
#
_entry.id   AF-A0A6G3PVJ1-F1
#
_cell.length_a   1.000
_cell.length_b   1.000
_cell.length_c   1.000
_cell.angle_alpha   90.00
_cell.angle_beta   90.00
_cell.angle_gamma   90.00
#
_symmetry.space_group_name_H-M   'P 1'
#
loop_
_entity.id
_entity.type
_entity.pdbx_description
1 polymer ?
#
loop_
_entity_poly.entity_id
_entity_poly.type
_entity_poly.pdbx_seq_one_letter_code
_entity_poly.pdbx_strand_id
1 'polypeptide(L)' 'MSQPTLDVIAPATAEVIATVPAATAADVDAAVRRAATAQRSWAA' A
#
# COMPACT_ATOMS: atom_id res chain seq x y z
N MET A 1 15.07 1.85 10.29
CA MET A 1 14.73 3.14 9.67
C MET A 1 13.21 3.26 9.66
N SER A 2 12.64 4.41 10.02
CA SER A 2 11.18 4.58 9.97
C SER A 2 10.70 4.62 8.51
N GLN A 3 9.59 3.95 8.22
CA GLN A 3 8.94 3.97 6.90
C GLN A 3 8.35 5.37 6.65
N PRO A 4 8.53 5.97 5.45
CA PRO A 4 7.90 7.25 5.12
C PRO A 4 6.37 7.13 5.12
N THR A 5 5.67 8.26 5.28
CA THR A 5 4.21 8.32 5.35
C THR A 5 3.63 9.32 4.36
N LEU A 6 2.34 9.17 4.03
CA LEU A 6 1.55 10.06 3.18
C LEU A 6 0.32 10.52 3.95
N ASP A 7 -0.02 11.80 3.83
CA ASP A 7 -1.26 12.33 4.37
C ASP A 7 -2.39 12.19 3.36
N VAL A 8 -3.55 11.75 3.83
CA VAL A 8 -4.79 11.69 3.07
C VAL A 8 -5.57 12.96 3.35
N ILE A 9 -5.83 13.74 2.31
CA ILE A 9 -6.45 15.07 2.42
C ILE A 9 -7.90 15.00 1.94
N ALA A 10 -8.83 15.53 2.74
CA ALA A 10 -10.23 15.67 2.35
C ALA A 10 -10.37 16.73 1.22
N PRO A 11 -10.99 16.39 0.08
CA PRO A 11 -11.03 17.31 -1.07
C PRO A 11 -11.91 18.54 -0.84
N ALA A 12 -12.88 18.47 0.08
CA ALA A 12 -13.80 19.58 0.36
C ALA A 12 -13.26 20.62 1.34
N THR A 13 -12.38 20.21 2.26
CA THR A 13 -11.91 21.06 3.38
C THR A 13 -10.40 21.24 3.43
N ALA A 14 -9.64 20.49 2.62
CA ALA A 14 -8.18 20.42 2.65
C ALA A 14 -7.60 19.95 4.00
N GLU A 15 -8.41 19.36 4.87
CA GLU A 15 -7.96 18.80 6.15
C GLU A 15 -7.33 17.42 5.97
N VAL A 16 -6.34 17.09 6.81
CA VAL A 16 -5.77 15.74 6.88
C VAL A 16 -6.72 14.83 7.65
N ILE A 17 -7.22 13.78 6.99
CA ILE A 17 -8.18 12.83 7.57
C ILE A 17 -7.54 11.49 7.96
N ALA A 18 -6.36 11.19 7.44
CA ALA A 18 -5.56 10.03 7.82
C ALA A 18 -4.10 10.20 7.42
N THR A 19 -3.22 9.43 8.04
CA THR A 19 -1.82 9.25 7.61
C THR A 19 -1.61 7.77 7.33
N VAL A 20 -1.09 7.45 6.14
CA VAL A 20 -0.84 6.08 5.69
C VAL A 20 0.64 5.85 5.42
N PRO A 21 1.17 4.62 5.54
CA PRO A 21 2.54 4.34 5.14
C PRO A 21 2.74 4.52 3.63
N ALA A 22 3.86 5.12 3.24
CA ALA A 22 4.34 5.11 1.87
C ALA A 22 5.04 3.78 1.60
N ALA A 23 4.40 2.91 0.80
CA ALA A 23 4.95 1.61 0.45
C ALA A 23 6.35 1.75 -0.18
N THR A 24 7.27 0.90 0.27
CA THR A 24 8.63 0.81 -0.27
C THR A 24 8.69 -0.18 -1.43
N ALA A 25 9.80 -0.20 -2.16
CA ALA A 25 10.04 -1.22 -3.18
C ALA A 25 9.96 -2.65 -2.61
N ALA A 26 10.42 -2.86 -1.37
CA ALA A 26 10.36 -4.17 -0.72
C ALA A 26 8.91 -4.60 -0.41
N ASP A 27 8.03 -3.65 -0.06
CA ASP A 27 6.61 -3.92 0.17
C ASP A 27 5.93 -4.36 -1.12
N VAL A 28 6.22 -3.67 -2.24
CA VAL A 28 5.70 -4.00 -3.57
C VAL A 28 6.17 -5.39 -4.01
N ASP A 29 7.48 -5.68 -3.92
CA ASP A 29 8.04 -6.99 -4.27
C ASP A 29 7.37 -8.11 -3.47
N ALA A 30 7.19 -7.90 -2.16
CA ALA A 30 6.58 -8.89 -1.30
C ALA A 30 5.09 -9.08 -1.64
N ALA A 31 4.36 -8.02 -1.98
CA ALA A 31 2.97 -8.11 -2.41
C ALA A 31 2.83 -8.90 -3.73
N VAL A 32 3.65 -8.58 -4.73
CA VAL A 32 3.64 -9.26 -6.04
C VAL A 32 3.95 -10.74 -5.91
N ARG A 33 4.98 -11.12 -5.13
CA ARG A 33 5.31 -12.54 -4.91
C ARG A 33 4.16 -13.33 -4.27
N ARG A 34 3.48 -12.74 -3.28
CA ARG A 34 2.33 -13.37 -2.63
C ARG A 34 1.16 -13.50 -3.61
N ALA A 35 0.85 -12.45 -4.36
CA ALA A 35 -0.21 -12.46 -5.36
C ALA A 35 0.03 -13.53 -6.44
N ALA A 36 1.25 -13.62 -7.00
CA ALA A 36 1.60 -14.63 -8.00
C ALA A 36 1.47 -16.07 -7.48
N THR A 37 1.73 -16.27 -6.18
CA THR A 37 1.55 -17.58 -5.55
C THR A 37 0.07 -17.93 -5.41
N ALA A 38 -0.74 -17.01 -4.89
CA ALA A 38 -2.17 -17.22 -4.68
C ALA A 38 -2.97 -17.31 -6.00
N GLN A 39 -2.51 -16.62 -7.05
CA GLN A 39 -3.18 -16.61 -8.35
C GLN A 39 -3.34 -18.02 -8.93
N ARG A 40 -2.35 -18.89 -8.73
CA ARG A 40 -2.37 -20.27 -9.25
C ARG A 40 -3.51 -21.12 -8.69
N SER A 41 -3.80 -21.01 -7.39
CA SER A 41 -4.93 -21.72 -6.79
C SER A 41 -6.26 -21.03 -7.05
N TRP A 42 -6.26 -19.71 -7.21
CA TRP A 42 -7.46 -18.95 -7.52
C TRP A 42 -8.01 -19.23 -8.91
N ALA A 43 -7.12 -19.47 -9.89
CA ALA A 43 -7.48 -19.66 -11.28
C ALA A 43 -7.86 -21.11 -11.68
N ALA A 44 -7.74 -22.07 -10.76
CA ALA A 44 -8.08 -23.48 -10.97
C ALA A 44 -9.59 -23.73 -10.86
#